data_AF-A0AA37FKJ4-F1
#
_entry.id   AF-A0AA37FKJ4-F1
#
_cell.length_a   1.000
_cell.length_b   1.000
_cell.length_c   1.000
_cell.angle_alpha   90.00
_cell.angle_beta   90.00
_cell.angle_gamma   90.00
#
_symmetry.space_group_name_H-M   'P 1'
#
loop_
_entity.id
_entity.type
_entity.pdbx_description
1 polymer ?
#
loop_
_entity_poly.entity_id
_entity_poly.type
_entity_poly.pdbx_seq_one_letter_code
_entity_poly.pdbx_strand_id
1 'polypeptide(L)'
;MARVVLTPALRGEYAHLFDSCRIRPERGDEVESLVKQLLNNQPRYEKVAEALGIPWSFIAVIHNMESSQSFHKHLHNGDPLSARTVQQPPGRPKNGSPPFTWEQSAADALQLKRLGADADWSLAGTLYQLERYNGFGCRLYHPHVLSPYLWGFSNHYSSGKYVADGTWSDGAVSKQCGAAVLLQRMAERGLVEFADQPRPAASSGPLVAGYSMQKPGDPALEQ
;
A
#
# COMPACT_ATOMS: atom_id res chain seq x y z
N MET A 1 -12.17 -22.80 6.75
CA MET A 1 -11.77 -21.88 5.66
C MET A 1 -10.28 -22.04 5.42
N ALA A 2 -9.84 -22.05 4.16
CA ALA A 2 -8.41 -22.14 3.83
C ALA A 2 -7.67 -20.92 4.43
N ARG A 3 -6.61 -21.19 5.19
CA ARG A 3 -5.75 -20.14 5.78
C ARG A 3 -4.61 -19.86 4.80
N VAL A 4 -4.58 -18.66 4.22
CA VAL A 4 -3.41 -18.23 3.43
C VAL A 4 -2.27 -17.94 4.40
N VAL A 5 -1.13 -18.60 4.19
CA VAL A 5 0.08 -18.44 4.99
C VAL A 5 1.16 -17.80 4.13
N LEU A 6 1.96 -16.89 4.70
CA LEU A 6 3.09 -16.27 4.02
C LEU A 6 4.27 -17.25 3.88
N THR A 7 4.18 -18.15 2.91
CA THR A 7 5.22 -19.12 2.58
C THR A 7 6.39 -18.47 1.84
N PRO A 8 7.57 -19.11 1.76
CA PRO A 8 8.68 -18.60 0.94
C PRO A 8 8.29 -18.36 -0.52
N ALA A 9 7.48 -19.24 -1.11
CA ALA A 9 6.97 -19.07 -2.47
C ALA A 9 6.10 -17.81 -2.60
N LEU A 10 5.17 -17.60 -1.65
CA LEU A 10 4.31 -16.41 -1.66
C LEU A 10 5.11 -15.12 -1.41
N ARG A 11 6.18 -15.18 -0.61
CA ARG A 11 7.10 -14.05 -0.47
C ARG A 11 7.77 -13.70 -1.79
N GLY A 12 8.28 -14.71 -2.50
CA GLY A 12 8.88 -14.53 -3.82
C GLY A 12 7.89 -13.96 -4.84
N GLU A 13 6.64 -14.43 -4.83
CA GLU A 13 5.57 -13.88 -5.66
C GLU A 13 5.33 -12.39 -5.37
N TYR A 14 5.16 -12.00 -4.10
CA TYR A 14 4.95 -10.59 -3.75
C TYR A 14 6.11 -9.69 -4.14
N ALA A 15 7.34 -10.11 -3.86
CA ALA A 15 8.54 -9.35 -4.22
C ALA A 15 8.61 -9.18 -5.75
N HIS A 16 8.43 -10.26 -6.50
CA HIS A 16 8.43 -10.21 -7.96
C HIS A 16 7.34 -9.30 -8.53
N LEU A 17 6.12 -9.37 -8.00
CA LEU A 17 5.02 -8.50 -8.44
C LEU A 17 5.30 -7.03 -8.13
N PHE A 18 5.89 -6.73 -6.99
CA PHE A 18 6.26 -5.36 -6.62
C PHE A 18 7.36 -4.82 -7.53
N ASP A 19 8.44 -5.58 -7.73
CA ASP A 19 9.58 -5.19 -8.58
C ASP A 19 9.18 -4.99 -10.06
N SER A 20 8.23 -5.79 -10.55
CA SER A 20 7.72 -5.72 -11.91
C SER A 20 6.49 -4.81 -12.08
N CYS A 21 6.05 -4.16 -10.98
CA CYS A 21 4.90 -3.28 -11.00
C CYS A 21 5.20 -2.01 -11.81
N ARG A 22 4.40 -1.79 -12.84
CA ARG A 22 4.43 -0.59 -13.68
C ARG A 22 3.09 0.11 -13.58
N ILE A 23 3.12 1.36 -13.13
CA ILE A 23 1.95 2.23 -13.11
C ILE A 23 1.56 2.53 -14.56
N ARG A 24 0.27 2.34 -14.88
CA ARG A 24 -0.25 2.65 -16.21
C ARG A 24 -0.09 4.15 -16.47
N PRO A 25 0.49 4.57 -17.62
CA PRO A 25 0.79 5.97 -17.89
C PRO A 25 -0.43 6.89 -17.73
N GLU A 26 -1.61 6.44 -18.17
CA GLU A 26 -2.87 7.19 -18.08
C GLU A 26 -3.39 7.38 -16.65
N ARG A 27 -2.79 6.70 -15.66
CA ARG A 27 -3.09 6.85 -14.23
C ARG A 27 -2.01 7.58 -13.46
N GLY A 28 -0.89 7.93 -14.08
CA GLY A 28 0.29 8.51 -13.42
C GLY A 28 -0.04 9.75 -12.58
N ASP A 29 -0.76 10.72 -13.15
CA ASP A 29 -1.11 11.97 -12.47
C ASP A 29 -2.04 11.74 -11.26
N GLU A 30 -2.96 10.79 -11.38
CA GLU A 30 -3.87 10.40 -10.29
C GLU A 30 -3.08 9.78 -9.14
N VAL A 31 -2.13 8.87 -9.45
CA VAL A 31 -1.26 8.26 -8.43
C VAL A 31 -0.38 9.30 -7.74
N GLU A 32 0.23 10.24 -8.49
CA GLU A 32 1.05 11.30 -7.90
C GLU A 32 0.24 12.22 -6.98
N SER A 33 -0.99 12.57 -7.37
CA SER A 33 -1.89 13.37 -6.55
C SER A 33 -2.21 12.65 -5.23
N LEU A 34 -2.52 11.36 -5.30
CA LEU A 34 -2.79 10.55 -4.10
C LEU A 34 -1.56 10.47 -3.19
N VAL A 35 -0.37 10.18 -3.74
CA VAL A 35 0.88 10.12 -2.96
C VAL A 35 1.17 11.47 -2.29
N LYS A 36 0.99 12.59 -3.00
CA LYS A 36 1.15 13.93 -2.41
C LYS A 36 0.21 14.15 -1.23
N GLN A 37 -1.05 13.73 -1.34
CA GLN A 37 -2.01 13.84 -0.23
C GLN A 37 -1.63 12.95 0.96
N LEU A 38 -1.12 11.74 0.71
CA LEU A 38 -0.64 10.86 1.77
C LEU A 38 0.53 11.50 2.54
N LEU A 39 1.49 12.09 1.82
CA LEU A 39 2.64 12.77 2.42
C LEU A 39 2.22 14.01 3.24
N ASN A 40 1.28 14.81 2.73
CA ASN A 40 0.77 15.96 3.48
C ASN A 40 0.14 15.54 4.83
N ASN A 41 -0.39 14.31 4.89
CA ASN A 41 -1.02 13.75 6.08
C ASN A 41 -0.08 12.83 6.89
N GLN A 42 1.17 12.66 6.47
CA GLN A 42 2.15 11.77 7.12
C GLN A 42 2.25 11.97 8.64
N PRO A 43 2.31 13.20 9.19
CA PRO A 43 2.39 13.40 10.64
C PRO A 43 1.21 12.83 11.42
N ARG A 44 0.04 12.64 10.80
CA ARG A 44 -1.12 11.99 11.43
C ARG A 44 -0.99 10.47 11.44
N TYR A 45 -0.48 9.91 10.34
CA TYR A 45 -0.20 8.49 10.24
C TYR A 45 0.92 8.08 11.21
N GLU A 46 1.96 8.89 11.36
CA GLU A 46 3.08 8.67 12.27
C GLU A 46 2.63 8.54 13.73
N LYS A 47 1.69 9.37 14.19
CA LYS A 47 1.14 9.25 15.56
C LYS A 47 0.56 7.88 15.87
N VAL A 48 -0.14 7.28 14.90
CA VAL A 48 -0.74 5.94 15.05
C VAL A 48 0.33 4.86 14.86
N ALA A 49 1.22 5.06 13.90
CA ALA A 49 2.35 4.18 13.60
C ALA A 49 3.26 3.98 14.82
N GLU A 50 3.70 5.06 15.46
CA GLU A 50 4.56 5.03 16.64
C GLU A 50 3.88 4.32 17.82
N ALA A 51 2.59 4.62 18.05
CA ALA A 51 1.84 4.03 19.14
C ALA A 51 1.64 2.51 19.01
N LEU A 52 1.65 1.97 17.79
CA LEU A 52 1.37 0.57 17.50
C LEU A 52 2.57 -0.23 16.97
N GLY A 53 3.67 0.44 16.63
CA GLY A 53 4.81 -0.17 15.94
C GLY A 53 4.46 -0.64 14.51
N ILE A 54 3.69 0.15 13.77
CA ILE A 54 3.26 -0.16 12.39
C ILE A 54 3.87 0.87 11.44
N PRO A 55 4.36 0.51 10.24
CA PRO A 55 4.83 1.50 9.27
C PRO A 55 3.73 2.52 8.92
N TRP A 56 4.05 3.82 9.00
CA TRP A 56 3.09 4.88 8.68
C TRP A 56 2.52 4.72 7.27
N SER A 57 3.34 4.25 6.33
CA SER A 57 2.99 4.05 4.92
C SER A 57 1.92 2.97 4.74
N PHE A 58 1.94 1.91 5.56
CA PHE A 58 0.88 0.90 5.58
C PHE A 58 -0.45 1.54 6.00
N ILE A 59 -0.45 2.33 7.08
CA ILE A 59 -1.65 3.03 7.59
C ILE A 59 -2.17 4.01 6.54
N ALA A 60 -1.28 4.74 5.88
CA ALA A 60 -1.61 5.73 4.86
C ALA A 60 -2.32 5.08 3.67
N VAL A 61 -1.79 3.98 3.14
CA VAL A 61 -2.41 3.32 1.97
C VAL A 61 -3.73 2.63 2.32
N ILE A 62 -3.89 2.01 3.49
CA ILE A 62 -5.21 1.48 3.88
C ILE A 62 -6.21 2.63 4.08
N HIS A 63 -5.80 3.78 4.63
CA HIS A 63 -6.70 4.92 4.79
C HIS A 63 -7.19 5.45 3.43
N ASN A 64 -6.33 5.41 2.41
CA ASN A 64 -6.75 5.68 1.05
C ASN A 64 -7.80 4.68 0.54
N MET A 65 -7.57 3.38 0.76
CA MET A 65 -8.46 2.32 0.28
C MET A 65 -9.82 2.32 0.99
N GLU A 66 -9.85 2.52 2.30
CA GLU A 66 -11.07 2.39 3.10
C GLU A 66 -11.93 3.66 3.13
N SER A 67 -11.34 4.85 3.01
CA SER A 67 -12.09 6.10 3.19
C SER A 67 -11.61 7.26 2.31
N SER A 68 -10.80 7.01 1.29
CA SER A 68 -10.24 8.05 0.41
C SER A 68 -9.57 9.17 1.21
N GLN A 69 -8.82 8.78 2.26
CA GLN A 69 -8.08 9.67 3.14
C GLN A 69 -8.96 10.65 3.97
N SER A 70 -10.24 10.32 4.18
CA SER A 70 -11.15 11.17 4.96
C SER A 70 -10.94 11.02 6.47
N PHE A 71 -10.37 12.06 7.09
CA PHE A 71 -10.18 12.13 8.55
C PHE A 71 -11.44 12.48 9.36
N HIS A 72 -12.61 12.47 8.71
CA HIS A 72 -13.91 12.65 9.37
C HIS A 72 -14.66 11.32 9.57
N LYS A 73 -14.07 10.22 9.11
CA LYS A 73 -14.67 8.89 9.09
C LYS A 73 -13.82 7.88 9.87
N HIS A 74 -14.48 6.86 10.39
CA HIS A 74 -13.82 5.73 11.02
C HIS A 74 -13.01 4.93 9.99
N LEU A 75 -11.78 4.57 10.33
CA LEU A 75 -10.95 3.68 9.49
C LEU A 75 -11.55 2.27 9.38
N HIS A 76 -12.42 1.88 10.30
CA HIS A 76 -13.11 0.59 10.28
C HIS A 76 -13.93 0.35 9.01
N ASN A 77 -14.79 1.30 8.66
CA ASN A 77 -15.87 1.11 7.70
C ASN A 77 -16.43 2.41 7.09
N GLY A 78 -15.82 3.56 7.40
CA GLY A 78 -16.23 4.84 6.83
C GLY A 78 -17.39 5.56 7.54
N ASP A 79 -17.93 5.03 8.65
CA ASP A 79 -18.95 5.75 9.45
C ASP A 79 -18.39 7.08 10.01
N PRO A 80 -19.22 8.12 10.25
CA PRO A 80 -18.74 9.38 10.82
C PRO A 80 -18.16 9.25 12.24
N LEU A 81 -17.09 9.99 12.54
CA LEU A 81 -16.44 9.98 13.87
C LEU A 81 -17.27 10.59 15.01
N SER A 82 -18.44 11.17 14.71
CA SER A 82 -19.33 11.80 15.69
C SER A 82 -20.14 10.80 16.52
N ALA A 83 -20.10 9.51 16.19
CA ALA A 83 -20.76 8.44 16.90
C ALA A 83 -19.86 7.19 16.91
N ARG A 84 -20.35 6.08 17.47
CA ARG A 84 -19.72 4.77 17.26
C ARG A 84 -20.17 4.20 15.92
N THR A 85 -19.40 3.29 15.36
CA THR A 85 -19.76 2.58 14.14
C THR A 85 -21.11 1.87 14.29
N VAL A 86 -21.94 1.97 13.26
CA VAL A 86 -23.20 1.24 13.10
C VAL A 86 -23.00 0.11 12.09
N GLN A 87 -22.25 0.38 11.02
CA GLN A 87 -21.83 -0.63 10.06
C GLN A 87 -20.84 -1.61 10.70
N GLN A 88 -20.66 -2.78 10.08
CA GLN A 88 -19.75 -3.79 10.59
C GLN A 88 -18.30 -3.28 10.56
N PRO A 89 -17.50 -3.48 11.63
CA PRO A 89 -17.89 -3.97 12.96
C PRO A 89 -18.61 -2.87 13.78
N PRO A 90 -19.80 -3.12 14.38
CA PRO A 90 -20.55 -2.11 15.10
C PRO A 90 -19.96 -1.81 16.49
N GLY A 91 -20.30 -0.64 17.04
CA GLY A 91 -19.98 -0.24 18.41
C GLY A 91 -18.52 0.16 18.62
N ARG A 92 -17.79 0.54 17.57
CA ARG A 92 -16.38 0.94 17.62
C ARG A 92 -16.19 2.46 17.54
N PRO A 93 -15.10 3.01 18.11
CA PRO A 93 -14.16 2.38 19.06
C PRO A 93 -14.84 1.91 20.33
N LYS A 94 -14.28 0.92 21.04
CA LYS A 94 -14.85 0.42 22.31
C LYS A 94 -14.60 1.38 23.47
N ASN A 95 -13.42 1.95 23.54
CA ASN A 95 -12.98 2.83 24.62
C ASN A 95 -13.20 4.31 24.27
N GLY A 96 -13.46 5.14 25.28
CA GLY A 96 -13.72 6.57 25.12
C GLY A 96 -15.17 6.90 24.73
N SER A 97 -15.43 8.17 24.45
CA SER A 97 -16.73 8.72 24.07
C SER A 97 -16.61 9.59 22.82
N PRO A 98 -17.60 9.57 21.90
CA PRO A 98 -17.59 10.42 20.72
C PRO A 98 -17.75 11.92 21.08
N PRO A 99 -17.34 12.85 20.18
CA PRO A 99 -16.70 12.57 18.90
C PRO A 99 -15.28 12.03 19.07
N PHE A 100 -14.93 11.02 18.27
CA PHE A 100 -13.60 10.42 18.31
C PHE A 100 -12.62 11.19 17.41
N THR A 101 -11.34 11.20 17.77
CA THR A 101 -10.32 11.56 16.78
C THR A 101 -10.14 10.42 15.79
N TRP A 102 -9.63 10.74 14.60
CA TRP A 102 -9.32 9.71 13.61
C TRP A 102 -8.26 8.74 14.15
N GLU A 103 -7.28 9.23 14.91
CA GLU A 103 -6.20 8.44 15.49
C GLU A 103 -6.73 7.41 16.51
N GLN A 104 -7.70 7.79 17.36
CA GLN A 104 -8.37 6.87 18.28
C GLN A 104 -9.11 5.76 17.52
N SER A 105 -9.79 6.13 16.44
CA SER A 105 -10.51 5.21 15.57
C SER A 105 -9.58 4.26 14.81
N ALA A 106 -8.51 4.79 14.24
CA ALA A 106 -7.51 4.03 13.51
C ALA A 106 -6.81 3.01 14.43
N ALA A 107 -6.50 3.40 15.67
CA ALA A 107 -5.89 2.50 16.64
C ALA A 107 -6.79 1.30 17.00
N ASP A 108 -8.09 1.53 17.27
CA ASP A 108 -9.04 0.43 17.52
C ASP A 108 -9.15 -0.50 16.30
N ALA A 109 -9.24 0.07 15.08
CA ALA A 109 -9.32 -0.69 13.83
C ALA A 109 -8.11 -1.61 13.61
N LEU A 110 -6.90 -1.07 13.76
CA LEU A 110 -5.65 -1.82 13.56
C LEU A 110 -5.46 -2.91 14.62
N GLN A 111 -5.76 -2.61 15.88
CA GLN A 111 -5.71 -3.59 16.97
C GLN A 111 -6.74 -4.70 16.79
N LEU A 112 -7.97 -4.37 16.36
CA LEU A 112 -9.00 -5.36 16.04
C LEU A 112 -8.56 -6.33 14.95
N LYS A 113 -7.80 -5.83 13.96
CA LYS A 113 -7.21 -6.63 12.87
C LYS A 113 -5.93 -7.36 13.28
N ARG A 114 -5.50 -7.27 14.55
CA ARG A 114 -4.26 -7.85 15.09
C ARG A 114 -3.03 -7.43 14.29
N LEU A 115 -2.90 -6.13 14.05
CA LEU A 115 -1.74 -5.50 13.45
C LEU A 115 -1.03 -4.68 14.52
N GLY A 116 0.30 -4.77 14.55
CA GLY A 116 1.17 -4.13 15.54
C GLY A 116 2.65 -4.46 15.27
N ALA A 117 3.51 -4.16 16.23
CA ALA A 117 4.97 -4.34 16.14
C ALA A 117 5.41 -5.78 15.76
N ASP A 118 4.69 -6.80 16.20
CA ASP A 118 5.04 -8.21 15.96
C ASP A 118 4.66 -8.72 14.56
N ALA A 119 4.01 -7.88 13.75
CA ALA A 119 3.69 -8.24 12.38
C ALA A 119 4.94 -8.17 11.49
N ASP A 120 4.94 -8.98 10.44
CA ASP A 120 6.00 -8.92 9.43
C ASP A 120 5.83 -7.69 8.52
N TRP A 121 6.78 -6.76 8.62
CA TRP A 121 6.87 -5.51 7.86
C TRP A 121 8.01 -5.51 6.82
N SER A 122 8.53 -6.69 6.45
CA SER A 122 9.28 -6.85 5.20
C SER A 122 8.40 -6.45 4.00
N LEU A 123 8.97 -6.24 2.81
CA LEU A 123 8.20 -5.93 1.59
C LEU A 123 7.05 -6.94 1.38
N ALA A 124 7.40 -8.22 1.36
CA ALA A 124 6.41 -9.29 1.20
C ALA A 124 5.45 -9.38 2.39
N GLY A 125 5.95 -9.14 3.61
CA GLY A 125 5.14 -9.08 4.82
C GLY A 125 4.06 -8.00 4.73
N THR A 126 4.45 -6.80 4.34
CA THR A 126 3.57 -5.64 4.17
C THR A 126 2.48 -5.90 3.14
N LEU A 127 2.85 -6.42 1.96
CA LEU A 127 1.88 -6.76 0.91
C LEU A 127 0.92 -7.88 1.35
N TYR A 128 1.42 -8.87 2.10
CA TYR A 128 0.58 -9.89 2.72
C TYR A 128 -0.40 -9.30 3.73
N GLN A 129 0.03 -8.37 4.59
CA GLN A 129 -0.88 -7.73 5.54
C GLN A 129 -1.93 -6.86 4.85
N LEU A 130 -1.58 -6.19 3.75
CA LEU A 130 -2.54 -5.42 2.94
C LEU A 130 -3.61 -6.33 2.32
N GLU A 131 -3.19 -7.44 1.70
CA GLU A 131 -4.15 -8.40 1.15
C GLU A 131 -5.00 -9.04 2.26
N ARG A 132 -4.40 -9.34 3.42
CA ARG A 132 -5.13 -9.84 4.60
C ARG A 132 -6.12 -8.82 5.14
N TYR A 133 -5.78 -7.53 5.12
CA TYR A 133 -6.64 -6.46 5.63
C TYR A 133 -7.94 -6.38 4.85
N ASN A 134 -7.83 -6.41 3.51
CA ASN A 134 -8.94 -6.48 2.56
C ASN A 134 -9.67 -7.84 2.60
N GLY A 135 -8.90 -8.92 2.62
CA GLY A 135 -9.37 -10.30 2.52
C GLY A 135 -8.82 -11.03 1.29
N PHE A 136 -8.55 -12.33 1.46
CA PHE A 136 -7.93 -13.21 0.44
C PHE A 136 -8.90 -13.77 -0.60
N GLY A 137 -10.10 -13.18 -0.77
CA GLY A 137 -11.12 -13.72 -1.68
C GLY A 137 -10.61 -13.89 -3.11
N CYS A 138 -9.94 -12.87 -3.65
CA CYS A 138 -9.38 -12.93 -5.01
C CYS A 138 -8.36 -14.08 -5.12
N ARG A 139 -7.36 -14.13 -4.23
CA ARG A 139 -6.34 -15.18 -4.22
C ARG A 139 -6.92 -16.59 -4.10
N LEU A 140 -7.94 -16.78 -3.27
CA LEU A 140 -8.47 -18.11 -2.97
C LEU A 140 -9.46 -18.62 -4.03
N TYR A 141 -10.26 -17.72 -4.61
CA TYR A 141 -11.39 -18.11 -5.46
C TYR A 141 -11.27 -17.64 -6.91
N HIS A 142 -10.34 -16.71 -7.19
CA HIS A 142 -10.11 -16.12 -8.51
C HIS A 142 -8.60 -15.97 -8.79
N PRO A 143 -7.79 -17.05 -8.71
CA PRO A 143 -6.33 -16.97 -8.79
C PRO A 143 -5.81 -16.49 -10.15
N HIS A 144 -6.66 -16.43 -11.18
CA HIS A 144 -6.36 -15.82 -12.48
C HIS A 144 -6.35 -14.28 -12.44
N VAL A 145 -6.85 -13.66 -11.37
CA VAL A 145 -6.88 -12.20 -11.19
C VAL A 145 -6.15 -11.80 -9.93
N LEU A 146 -5.09 -11.00 -10.09
CA LEU A 146 -4.42 -10.36 -8.97
C LEU A 146 -5.33 -9.32 -8.33
N SER A 147 -5.35 -9.27 -6.99
CA SER A 147 -6.29 -8.43 -6.24
C SER A 147 -6.21 -6.96 -6.66
N PRO A 148 -7.30 -6.33 -7.14
CA PRO A 148 -7.31 -4.91 -7.46
C PRO A 148 -7.03 -4.02 -6.24
N TYR A 149 -7.26 -4.53 -5.02
CA TYR A 149 -6.93 -3.82 -3.79
C TYR A 149 -5.43 -3.53 -3.67
N LEU A 150 -4.59 -4.45 -4.18
CA LEU A 150 -3.15 -4.24 -4.24
C LEU A 150 -2.72 -3.58 -5.55
N TRP A 151 -3.24 -4.07 -6.68
CA TRP A 151 -2.63 -3.85 -7.99
C TRP A 151 -3.43 -2.95 -8.94
N GLY A 152 -4.55 -2.37 -8.49
CA GLY A 152 -5.33 -1.41 -9.28
C GLY A 152 -4.46 -0.27 -9.82
N PHE A 153 -4.64 0.07 -11.10
CA PHE A 153 -3.85 1.05 -11.88
C PHE A 153 -2.46 0.57 -12.35
N SER A 154 -2.08 -0.68 -12.12
CA SER A 154 -0.83 -1.24 -12.67
C SER A 154 -1.05 -2.10 -13.91
N ASN A 155 0.05 -2.52 -14.54
CA ASN A 155 0.09 -3.57 -15.57
C ASN A 155 -0.40 -4.94 -15.08
N HIS A 156 -0.39 -5.20 -13.77
CA HIS A 156 -0.75 -6.49 -13.19
C HIS A 156 -2.26 -6.72 -13.04
N TYR A 157 -3.07 -5.69 -13.24
CA TYR A 157 -4.52 -5.76 -13.11
C TYR A 157 -5.21 -5.16 -14.32
N SER A 158 -6.22 -5.86 -14.86
CA SER A 158 -7.05 -5.38 -15.98
C SER A 158 -8.53 -5.29 -15.63
N SER A 159 -9.13 -6.39 -15.15
CA SER A 159 -10.51 -6.46 -14.69
C SER A 159 -10.66 -7.61 -13.70
N GLY A 160 -11.83 -7.73 -13.08
CA GLY A 160 -12.12 -8.73 -12.06
C GLY A 160 -12.16 -8.07 -10.69
N LYS A 161 -13.31 -8.07 -10.02
CA LYS A 161 -13.40 -7.65 -8.62
C LYS A 161 -14.67 -8.18 -7.95
N TYR A 162 -14.65 -8.19 -6.63
CA TYR A 162 -15.89 -8.21 -5.85
C TYR A 162 -16.58 -6.84 -5.98
N VAL A 163 -17.84 -6.86 -6.42
CA VAL A 163 -18.69 -5.65 -6.56
C VAL A 163 -19.61 -5.45 -5.35
N ALA A 164 -19.83 -6.52 -4.60
CA ALA A 164 -20.49 -6.55 -3.31
C ALA A 164 -19.94 -7.76 -2.51
N ASP A 165 -20.29 -7.85 -1.24
CA ASP A 165 -19.88 -8.97 -0.39
C ASP A 165 -20.24 -10.32 -1.04
N GLY A 166 -19.22 -11.15 -1.27
CA GLY A 166 -19.35 -12.45 -1.90
C GLY A 166 -19.74 -12.44 -3.39
N THR A 167 -19.92 -11.27 -4.01
CA THR A 167 -20.37 -11.15 -5.40
C THR A 167 -19.22 -10.75 -6.31
N TRP A 168 -18.66 -11.72 -7.04
CA TRP A 168 -17.58 -11.53 -8.01
C TRP A 168 -18.09 -11.12 -9.39
N SER A 169 -17.32 -10.30 -10.10
CA SER A 169 -17.49 -10.01 -11.52
C SER A 169 -16.14 -9.97 -12.22
N ASP A 170 -15.93 -10.82 -13.22
CA ASP A 170 -14.70 -10.86 -14.04
C ASP A 170 -14.53 -9.61 -14.94
N GLY A 171 -15.63 -8.97 -15.31
CA GLY A 171 -15.63 -7.80 -16.21
C GLY A 171 -15.56 -6.45 -15.48
N ALA A 172 -15.87 -6.40 -14.19
CA ALA A 172 -15.84 -5.16 -13.44
C ALA A 172 -14.39 -4.68 -13.25
N VAL A 173 -14.14 -3.39 -13.51
CA VAL A 173 -12.82 -2.76 -13.39
C VAL A 173 -12.78 -1.88 -12.15
N SER A 174 -11.76 -2.08 -11.31
CA SER A 174 -11.51 -1.18 -10.19
C SER A 174 -11.14 0.22 -10.68
N LYS A 175 -11.82 1.24 -10.13
CA LYS A 175 -11.50 2.65 -10.32
C LYS A 175 -10.62 3.22 -9.20
N GLN A 176 -10.15 2.37 -8.29
CA GLN A 176 -9.30 2.75 -7.18
C GLN A 176 -7.84 2.37 -7.48
N CYS A 177 -6.92 3.27 -7.14
CA CYS A 177 -5.49 2.96 -7.11
C CYS A 177 -5.22 1.92 -6.03
N GLY A 178 -4.47 0.86 -6.36
CA GLY A 178 -4.15 -0.20 -5.41
C GLY A 178 -3.11 0.24 -4.37
N ALA A 179 -3.17 -0.36 -3.18
CA ALA A 179 -2.27 -0.05 -2.07
C ALA A 179 -0.80 -0.37 -2.39
N ALA A 180 -0.53 -1.47 -3.10
CA ALA A 180 0.83 -1.81 -3.52
C ALA A 180 1.36 -0.81 -4.55
N VAL A 181 0.49 -0.29 -5.41
CA VAL A 181 0.84 0.74 -6.40
C VAL A 181 1.23 2.06 -5.73
N LEU A 182 0.50 2.49 -4.69
CA LEU A 182 0.86 3.67 -3.89
C LEU A 182 2.20 3.47 -3.15
N LEU A 183 2.41 2.29 -2.55
CA LEU A 183 3.69 1.94 -1.92
C LEU A 183 4.83 1.95 -2.93
N GLN A 184 4.63 1.37 -4.12
CA GLN A 184 5.63 1.35 -5.19
C GLN A 184 6.02 2.77 -5.60
N ARG A 185 5.05 3.66 -5.83
CA ARG A 185 5.36 5.05 -6.18
C ARG A 185 6.08 5.79 -5.05
N MET A 186 5.71 5.55 -3.79
CA MET A 186 6.44 6.11 -2.66
C MET A 186 7.87 5.56 -2.58
N ALA A 187 8.09 4.28 -2.87
CA ALA A 187 9.40 3.64 -2.88
C ALA A 187 10.29 4.18 -4.02
N GLU A 188 9.75 4.32 -5.24
CA GLU A 188 10.43 4.94 -6.39
C GLU A 188 10.93 6.36 -6.09
N ARG A 189 10.20 7.09 -5.25
CA ARG A 189 10.56 8.45 -4.80
C ARG A 189 11.46 8.47 -3.56
N GLY A 190 11.83 7.30 -3.02
CA GLY A 190 12.62 7.20 -1.79
C GLY A 190 11.90 7.80 -0.59
N LEU A 191 10.59 7.59 -0.45
CA LEU A 191 9.76 8.09 0.66
C LEU A 191 9.45 7.03 1.70
N VAL A 192 9.57 5.76 1.34
CA VAL A 192 9.30 4.61 2.21
C VAL A 192 10.41 3.59 2.06
N GLU A 193 10.60 2.80 3.12
CA GLU A 193 11.56 1.71 3.19
C GLU A 193 10.85 0.51 3.81
N PHE A 194 11.28 -0.69 3.44
CA PHE A 194 10.78 -1.92 4.02
C PHE A 194 11.82 -2.49 4.99
N ALA A 195 11.40 -3.25 6.00
CA ALA A 195 12.29 -3.72 7.05
C ALA A 195 13.47 -4.56 6.52
N ASP A 196 13.28 -5.26 5.39
CA ASP A 196 14.27 -6.08 4.69
C ASP A 196 14.94 -5.37 3.50
N GLN A 197 14.53 -4.14 3.18
CA GLN A 197 15.08 -3.31 2.10
C GLN A 197 15.31 -1.87 2.60
N PRO A 198 16.21 -1.66 3.59
CA PRO A 198 16.56 -0.32 4.03
C PRO A 198 17.29 0.42 2.91
N ARG A 199 17.12 1.74 2.83
CA ARG A 199 17.88 2.54 1.87
C ARG A 199 19.37 2.47 2.24
N PRO A 200 20.27 2.36 1.25
CA PRO A 200 21.67 2.60 1.51
C PRO A 200 21.84 3.96 2.19
N ALA A 201 22.57 4.03 3.31
CA ALA A 201 22.89 5.31 3.93
C ALA A 201 23.47 6.24 2.86
N ALA A 202 22.97 7.48 2.79
CA ALA A 202 23.47 8.46 1.84
C ALA A 202 25.00 8.53 1.98
N SER A 203 25.72 8.05 0.97
CA SER A 203 27.18 8.03 0.99
C SER A 203 27.66 9.47 1.12
N SER A 204 28.29 9.79 2.24
CA SER A 204 29.06 11.02 2.42
C SER A 204 30.33 10.94 1.56
N GLY A 205 30.17 11.24 0.27
CA GLY A 205 31.27 11.30 -0.69
C GLY A 205 30.79 11.91 -2.00
N PRO A 206 31.58 12.78 -2.66
CA PRO A 206 31.18 13.38 -3.91
C PRO A 206 30.94 12.29 -4.97
N LEU A 207 29.83 12.43 -5.70
CA LEU A 207 29.51 11.62 -6.87
C LEU A 207 30.57 11.84 -7.96
N VAL A 208 31.59 10.99 -8.02
CA VAL A 208 32.36 10.82 -9.25
C VAL A 208 31.52 9.96 -10.18
N ALA A 209 30.82 10.60 -11.10
CA ALA A 209 30.09 9.93 -12.17
C ALA A 209 31.10 9.17 -13.05
N GLY A 210 31.17 7.86 -12.88
CA GLY A 210 31.96 6.99 -13.73
C GLY A 210 31.24 6.71 -15.05
N TYR A 211 31.22 7.69 -15.97
CA TYR A 211 30.91 7.44 -17.38
C TYR A 211 31.81 8.28 -18.29
N SER A 212 32.40 7.58 -19.28
CA SER A 212 33.14 8.07 -20.45
C SER A 212 34.65 8.31 -20.34
N MET A 213 35.43 7.23 -20.25
CA MET A 213 36.67 7.10 -21.02
C MET A 213 36.51 6.03 -22.11
N GLN A 214 35.68 6.32 -23.11
CA GLN A 214 35.92 5.80 -24.45
C GLN A 214 35.85 6.99 -25.40
N LYS A 215 37.03 7.47 -25.81
CA LYS A 215 37.15 8.40 -26.93
C LYS A 215 36.59 7.69 -28.18
N PRO A 216 35.72 8.33 -28.99
CA PRO A 216 35.53 7.88 -30.35
C PRO A 216 36.85 8.08 -31.10
N GLY A 217 37.38 7.01 -31.69
CA GLY A 217 38.44 7.12 -32.67
C GLY A 217 37.89 7.84 -33.89
N ASP A 218 38.50 8.97 -34.22
CA ASP A 218 38.19 9.82 -35.37
C ASP A 218 38.59 9.10 -36.69
N PRO A 219 37.67 8.86 -37.64
CA PRO A 219 38.03 8.33 -38.94
C PRO A 219 38.09 9.49 -39.95
N ALA A 220 39.24 10.15 -40.07
CA ALA A 220 39.55 10.95 -41.24
C ALA A 220 41.07 11.13 -41.45
N LEU A 221 41.47 11.00 -42.72
CA LEU A 221 42.68 11.49 -43.39
C LEU A 221 43.82 10.47 -43.67
N GLU A 222 43.72 9.91 -44.88
CA GLU A 222 44.74 9.90 -45.95
C GLU A 222 46.16 9.41 -45.64
N GLN A 223 46.52 8.23 -46.19
CA GLN A 223 47.33 8.08 -47.42
C GLN A 223 47.42 6.62 -47.84
#